data_AF-A0A7J9WBA1-F1
#
_entry.id   AF-A0A7J9WBA1-F1
#
_cell.length_a   1.000
_cell.length_b   1.000
_cell.length_c   1.000
_cell.angle_alpha   90.00
_cell.angle_beta   90.00
_cell.angle_gamma   90.00
#
_symmetry.space_group_name_H-M   'P 1'
#
loop_
_entity.id
_entity.type
_entity.pdbx_description
1 polymer ?
#
loop_
_entity_poly.entity_id
_entity_poly.type
_entity_poly.pdbx_seq_one_letter_code
_entity_poly.pdbx_strand_id
1 'polypeptide(L)'
;MSMLTRRLQVLIDDERHRRLESEAARRGVPVAVLVREALDAAYPTTADDRHAAGDRVLAAEAMPVPDIEELRAELAALRGRHG
;
A
#
# COMPACT_ATOMS: atom_id res chain seq x y z
N MET A 1 -10.56 -1.66 -14.30
CA MET A 1 -9.46 -1.86 -15.26
C MET A 1 -9.03 -0.49 -15.76
N SER A 2 -7.85 0.00 -15.36
CA SER A 2 -7.30 1.25 -15.89
C SER A 2 -6.72 1.00 -17.29
N MET A 3 -7.03 1.87 -18.25
CA MET A 3 -6.47 1.80 -19.59
C MET A 3 -5.00 2.23 -19.56
N LEU A 4 -4.09 1.39 -20.06
CA LEU A 4 -2.66 1.70 -20.13
C LEU A 4 -2.41 2.72 -21.26
N THR A 5 -2.05 3.97 -20.92
CA THR A 5 -1.92 5.08 -21.88
C THR A 5 -0.49 5.46 -22.24
N ARG A 6 0.51 4.94 -21.52
CA ARG A 6 1.93 5.30 -21.68
C ARG A 6 2.80 4.04 -21.84
N ARG A 7 3.83 4.13 -22.70
CA ARG A 7 4.83 3.08 -22.90
C ARG A 7 6.13 3.46 -22.20
N LEU A 8 6.68 2.53 -21.42
CA LEU A 8 7.96 2.67 -20.75
C LEU A 8 8.98 1.75 -21.44
N GLN A 9 10.16 2.29 -21.79
CA GLN A 9 11.30 1.53 -22.30
C GLN A 9 12.49 1.77 -21.36
N VAL A 10 12.98 0.70 -20.74
CA VAL A 10 14.10 0.73 -19.79
C VAL A 10 15.08 -0.36 -20.18
N LEU A 11 16.36 -0.03 -20.20
CA LEU A 11 17.43 -1.01 -20.37
C LEU A 11 17.81 -1.57 -19.00
N ILE A 12 17.92 -2.89 -18.92
CA ILE A 12 18.33 -3.63 -17.73
C ILE A 12 19.45 -4.61 -18.12
N ASP A 13 20.22 -5.05 -17.13
CA ASP A 13 21.20 -6.12 -17.34
C ASP A 13 20.53 -7.48 -17.57
N ASP A 14 21.31 -8.42 -18.12
CA ASP A 14 20.87 -9.79 -18.43
C ASP A 14 20.35 -10.54 -17.21
N GLU A 15 20.97 -10.33 -16.04
CA GLU A 15 20.59 -11.04 -14.82
C GLU A 15 19.18 -10.62 -14.37
N ARG A 16 18.90 -9.31 -14.37
CA ARG A 16 17.56 -8.79 -14.09
C ARG A 16 16.54 -9.24 -15.12
N HIS A 17 16.92 -9.29 -16.40
CA HIS A 17 16.05 -9.79 -17.46
C HIS A 17 15.64 -11.25 -17.22
N ARG A 18 16.63 -12.13 -16.99
CA ARG A 18 16.38 -13.56 -16.71
C ARG A 18 15.52 -13.78 -15.48
N ARG A 19 15.74 -13.01 -14.42
CA ARG A 19 14.91 -13.08 -13.20
C ARG A 19 13.45 -12.74 -13.48
N LEU A 20 13.19 -11.66 -14.25
CA LEU A 20 11.84 -11.28 -14.63
C LEU A 20 11.16 -12.33 -15.50
N GLU A 21 11.87 -12.89 -16.48
CA GLU A 21 11.35 -13.95 -17.35
C GLU A 21 11.01 -15.22 -16.56
N SER A 22 11.92 -15.65 -15.67
CA SER A 22 11.72 -16.83 -14.83
C SER A 22 10.50 -16.68 -13.93
N GLU A 23 10.36 -15.53 -13.25
CA GLU A 23 9.22 -15.26 -12.38
C GLU A 23 7.90 -15.13 -13.17
N ALA A 24 7.94 -14.51 -14.34
CA ALA A 24 6.81 -14.38 -15.24
C ALA A 24 6.31 -15.76 -15.72
N ALA A 25 7.24 -16.63 -16.13
CA ALA A 25 6.94 -18.00 -16.52
C ALA A 25 6.38 -18.81 -15.34
N ARG A 26 6.98 -18.69 -14.15
CA ARG A 26 6.54 -19.37 -12.92
C ARG A 26 5.10 -18.99 -12.54
N ARG A 27 4.72 -17.72 -12.71
CA ARG A 27 3.37 -17.21 -12.40
C ARG A 27 2.39 -17.31 -13.56
N GLY A 28 2.86 -17.62 -14.78
CA GLY A 28 2.01 -17.62 -15.98
C GLY A 28 1.50 -16.23 -16.38
N VAL A 29 2.24 -15.16 -16.05
CA VAL A 29 1.84 -13.78 -16.34
C VAL A 29 2.90 -13.06 -17.19
N PRO A 30 2.54 -12.06 -18.00
CA PRO A 30 3.52 -11.26 -18.73
C PRO A 30 4.47 -10.50 -17.80
N VAL A 31 5.73 -10.31 -18.21
CA VAL A 31 6.72 -9.49 -17.48
C VAL A 31 6.18 -8.10 -17.13
N ALA A 32 5.38 -7.51 -18.00
CA ALA A 32 4.76 -6.22 -17.76
C ALA A 32 3.84 -6.18 -16.52
N VAL A 33 3.25 -7.31 -16.12
CA VAL A 33 2.46 -7.43 -14.87
C VAL A 33 3.40 -7.29 -13.67
N LEU A 34 4.50 -8.02 -13.65
CA LEU A 34 5.49 -7.96 -12.57
C LEU A 34 6.09 -6.56 -12.41
N VAL A 35 6.40 -5.89 -13.52
CA VAL A 35 6.91 -4.51 -13.49
C VAL A 35 5.89 -3.56 -12.88
N ARG A 36 4.61 -3.69 -13.20
CA ARG A 36 3.55 -2.87 -12.59
C ARG A 36 3.38 -3.17 -11.10
N GLU A 37 3.33 -4.43 -10.71
CA GLU A 37 3.26 -4.83 -9.28
C GLU A 37 4.45 -4.27 -8.48
N ALA A 38 5.66 -4.35 -9.05
CA ALA A 38 6.85 -3.81 -8.42
C ALA A 38 6.79 -2.27 -8.30
N LEU A 39 6.24 -1.58 -9.31
CA LEU A 39 6.03 -0.13 -9.25
C LEU A 39 5.00 0.24 -8.18
N ASP A 40 3.86 -0.44 -8.12
CA ASP A 40 2.81 -0.18 -7.14
C ASP A 40 3.32 -0.45 -5.70
N ALA A 41 4.13 -1.49 -5.52
CA ALA A 41 4.74 -1.82 -4.23
C ALA A 41 5.84 -0.82 -3.81
N ALA A 42 6.66 -0.35 -4.76
CA ALA A 42 7.72 0.61 -4.47
C ALA A 42 7.22 2.06 -4.33
N TYR A 43 6.14 2.39 -5.03
CA TYR A 43 5.55 3.73 -5.10
C TYR A 43 4.02 3.65 -4.92
N PRO A 44 3.55 3.29 -3.72
CA PRO A 44 2.12 3.17 -3.45
C PRO A 44 1.43 4.50 -3.67
N THR A 45 0.19 4.46 -4.18
CA THR A 45 -0.62 5.66 -4.30
C THR A 45 -1.21 6.02 -2.93
N THR A 46 -1.45 7.30 -2.69
CA THR A 46 -2.13 7.75 -1.46
C THR A 46 -3.54 7.15 -1.29
N ALA A 47 -4.16 6.68 -2.38
CA ALA A 47 -5.43 5.98 -2.33
C ALA A 47 -5.26 4.54 -1.81
N ASP A 48 -4.23 3.82 -2.26
CA ASP A 48 -3.90 2.48 -1.78
C ASP A 48 -3.47 2.53 -0.31
N ASP A 49 -2.71 3.56 0.08
CA ASP A 49 -2.35 3.79 1.49
C ASP A 49 -3.58 3.99 2.39
N ARG A 50 -4.60 4.72 1.89
CA ARG A 50 -5.86 4.93 2.64
C ARG A 50 -6.67 3.67 2.75
N HIS A 51 -6.75 2.86 1.69
CA HIS A 51 -7.48 1.60 1.72
C HIS A 51 -6.81 0.62 2.70
N ALA A 52 -5.49 0.45 2.58
CA ALA A 52 -4.72 -0.39 3.49
C ALA A 52 -4.75 0.12 4.95
N ALA A 53 -4.82 1.44 5.17
CA ALA A 53 -5.05 2.00 6.50
C ALA A 53 -6.45 1.67 7.03
N GLY A 54 -7.48 1.77 6.18
CA GLY A 54 -8.84 1.38 6.50
C GLY A 54 -8.95 -0.09 6.89
N ASP A 55 -8.37 -0.98 6.08
CA ASP A 55 -8.35 -2.43 6.34
C ASP A 55 -7.70 -2.76 7.69
N ARG A 56 -6.58 -2.09 8.01
CA ARG A 56 -5.93 -2.26 9.32
C ARG A 56 -6.79 -1.79 10.48
N VAL A 57 -7.53 -0.68 10.32
CA VAL A 57 -8.47 -0.19 11.36
C VAL A 57 -9.63 -1.16 11.54
N LEU A 58 -10.18 -1.68 10.46
CA LEU A 58 -11.32 -2.62 10.50
C LEU A 58 -10.93 -4.01 11.00
N ALA A 59 -9.69 -4.44 10.77
CA ALA A 59 -9.16 -5.70 11.25
C ALA A 59 -8.64 -5.65 12.70
N ALA A 60 -8.54 -4.46 13.30
CA ALA A 60 -8.09 -4.30 14.67
C ALA A 60 -9.08 -4.93 15.65
N GLU A 61 -8.55 -5.55 16.71
CA GLU A 61 -9.39 -6.06 17.80
C GLU A 61 -10.16 -4.91 18.45
N ALA A 62 -11.45 -5.13 18.71
CA ALA A 62 -12.27 -4.15 19.38
C ALA A 62 -11.71 -3.89 20.78
N MET A 63 -11.26 -2.66 21.03
CA MET A 63 -10.82 -2.24 22.34
C MET A 63 -11.98 -1.63 23.13
N PRO A 64 -11.99 -1.74 24.46
CA PRO A 64 -12.92 -0.98 25.28
C PRO A 64 -12.65 0.51 25.10
N VAL A 65 -13.68 1.25 24.70
CA VAL A 65 -13.64 2.71 24.52
C VAL A 65 -14.67 3.32 25.49
N PRO A 66 -14.30 4.37 26.24
CA PRO A 66 -15.23 5.07 27.11
C PRO A 66 -16.31 5.78 26.30
N ASP A 67 -17.30 6.38 26.97
CA ASP A 67 -18.31 7.15 26.26
C ASP A 67 -17.70 8.37 25.55
N ILE A 68 -18.48 8.97 24.65
CA ILE A 68 -17.97 10.04 23.79
C ILE A 68 -17.54 11.28 24.58
N GLU A 69 -18.16 11.55 25.73
CA GLU A 69 -17.86 12.73 26.53
C GLU A 69 -16.60 12.52 27.37
N GLU A 70 -16.45 11.33 27.97
CA GLU A 70 -15.22 10.94 28.68
C GLU A 70 -14.02 10.88 27.72
N LEU A 71 -14.19 10.28 26.52
CA LEU A 71 -13.12 10.22 25.52
C LEU A 71 -12.69 11.63 25.07
N ARG A 72 -13.64 12.55 24.88
CA ARG A 72 -13.33 13.94 24.54
C ARG A 72 -12.56 14.64 25.65
N ALA A 73 -12.97 14.45 26.91
CA ALA A 73 -12.29 15.02 28.07
C ALA A 73 -10.85 14.50 28.20
N GLU A 74 -10.65 13.19 28.02
CA GLU A 74 -9.33 12.56 28.02
C GLU A 74 -8.41 13.14 26.93
N LEU A 75 -8.90 13.21 25.69
CA LEU A 75 -8.14 13.76 24.56
C LEU A 75 -7.81 15.24 24.74
N ALA A 76 -8.72 16.03 25.32
CA ALA A 76 -8.47 17.43 25.64
C ALA A 76 -7.37 17.57 26.71
N ALA A 77 -7.40 16.75 27.76
CA ALA A 77 -6.35 16.72 28.78
C ALA A 77 -4.99 16.29 28.20
N LEU A 78 -4.95 15.32 27.28
CA LEU A 78 -3.72 14.93 26.58
C LEU A 78 -3.15 16.05 25.71
N ARG A 79 -3.99 16.74 24.92
CA ARG A 79 -3.54 17.85 24.07
C ARG A 79 -3.03 19.05 24.87
N GLY A 80 -3.67 19.36 26.01
CA GLY A 80 -3.22 20.43 26.90
C GLY A 80 -1.87 20.15 27.58
N ARG A 81 -1.40 18.91 27.59
CA ARG A 81 -0.07 18.52 28.13
C ARG A 81 1.08 18.68 27.12
N HIS A 82 0.76 18.90 25.85
CA HIS A 82 1.74 19.03 24.76
C HIS A 82 1.88 20.46 24.21
N GLY A 83 1.21 21.45 24.82
CA GLY A 83 1.41 22.88 24.57
C GLY A 83 2.21 23.54 25.69
#